data_AF-A0AA38RXK5-F1
#
_entry.id   AF-A0AA38RXK5-F1
#
_cell.length_a   1.000
_cell.length_b   1.000
_cell.length_c   1.000
_cell.angle_alpha   90.00
_cell.angle_beta   90.00
_cell.angle_gamma   90.00
#
_symmetry.space_group_name_H-M   'P 1'
#
loop_
_entity.id
_entity.type
_entity.pdbx_description
1 polymer ?
#
loop_
_entity_poly.entity_id
_entity_poly.type
_entity_poly.pdbx_seq_one_letter_code
_entity_poly.pdbx_strand_id
1 'polypeptide(L)'
;MLERGERDHEEVLRAVEEAGTRKEEGGGVRDAAAEGEGNEKTEEELAREMLQKGKKLTINEDGQIVDKRELLQGGLNVGAKKKAEALREKSRLAAGQGDKQQSKGVWVGGKQAMRERQTRMLEAQLEESLKRAREEEEEEKKKIELVAKSRKTEADISSAKERYLARKRAAEEAKKNGAVDAP
;
A
#
# COMPACT_ATOMS: atom_id res chain seq x y z
N MET A 1 -44.08 -29.42 -30.59
CA MET A 1 -43.31 -28.41 -29.83
C MET A 1 -41.82 -28.38 -30.21
N LEU A 2 -41.32 -29.25 -31.09
CA LEU A 2 -39.93 -29.19 -31.58
C LEU A 2 -39.74 -28.17 -32.73
N GLU A 3 -40.77 -27.95 -33.54
CA GLU A 3 -40.75 -27.00 -34.67
C GLU A 3 -40.48 -25.53 -34.29
N ARG A 4 -40.65 -25.14 -33.02
CA ARG A 4 -40.30 -23.79 -32.54
C ARG A 4 -38.82 -23.65 -32.21
N GLY A 5 -38.23 -24.67 -31.57
CA GLY A 5 -36.81 -24.66 -31.24
C GLY A 5 -35.91 -24.77 -32.47
N GLU A 6 -36.37 -25.47 -33.51
CA GLU A 6 -35.66 -25.54 -34.79
C GLU A 6 -35.68 -24.18 -35.52
N ARG A 7 -36.80 -23.45 -35.50
CA ARG A 7 -36.90 -22.10 -36.08
C ARG A 7 -36.01 -21.09 -35.36
N ASP A 8 -36.02 -21.09 -34.03
CA ASP A 8 -35.18 -20.18 -33.24
C ASP A 8 -33.69 -20.44 -33.49
N HIS A 9 -33.31 -21.72 -33.71
CA HIS A 9 -31.93 -22.08 -34.01
C HIS A 9 -31.50 -21.64 -35.42
N GLU A 10 -32.36 -21.84 -36.42
CA GLU A 10 -32.12 -21.38 -37.80
C GLU A 10 -32.00 -19.85 -37.87
N GLU A 11 -32.83 -19.10 -37.13
CA GLU A 11 -32.74 -17.64 -37.06
C GLU A 11 -31.41 -17.16 -36.45
N VAL A 12 -30.93 -17.84 -35.40
CA VAL A 12 -29.64 -17.52 -34.78
C VAL A 12 -28.46 -17.81 -35.70
N LEU A 13 -28.48 -18.95 -36.41
CA LEU A 13 -27.41 -19.29 -37.36
C LEU A 13 -27.36 -18.29 -38.52
N ARG A 14 -28.52 -17.90 -39.05
CA ARG A 14 -28.62 -16.89 -40.10
C ARG A 14 -28.14 -15.51 -39.63
N ALA A 15 -28.45 -15.11 -38.41
CA ALA A 15 -27.97 -13.84 -37.86
C ALA A 15 -26.44 -13.81 -37.68
N VAL A 16 -25.83 -14.94 -37.32
CA VAL A 16 -24.37 -15.07 -37.20
C VAL A 16 -23.70 -15.03 -38.59
N GLU A 17 -24.30 -15.68 -39.59
CA GLU A 17 -23.82 -15.64 -40.97
C GLU A 17 -23.95 -14.24 -41.59
N GLU A 18 -25.06 -13.54 -41.37
CA GLU A 18 -25.26 -12.15 -41.80
C GLU A 18 -24.32 -11.17 -41.08
N ALA A 19 -23.95 -11.45 -39.82
CA ALA A 19 -22.95 -10.66 -39.10
C ALA A 19 -21.51 -10.96 -39.57
N GLY A 20 -21.24 -12.19 -40.01
CA GLY A 20 -19.95 -12.60 -40.59
C GLY A 20 -19.73 -11.96 -41.96
N THR A 21 -20.73 -12.02 -42.84
CA THR A 21 -20.67 -11.45 -44.19
C THR A 21 -20.62 -9.92 -44.18
N ARG A 22 -21.35 -9.23 -43.28
CA ARG A 22 -21.18 -7.76 -43.08
C ARG A 22 -19.78 -7.38 -42.61
N LYS A 23 -19.05 -8.29 -41.97
CA LYS A 23 -17.66 -8.08 -41.54
C LYS A 23 -16.66 -8.27 -42.68
N GLU A 24 -17.01 -9.03 -43.72
CA GLU A 24 -16.15 -9.31 -44.87
C GLU A 24 -16.37 -8.34 -46.04
N GLU A 25 -17.59 -7.80 -46.22
CA GLU A 25 -17.89 -6.85 -47.30
C GLU A 25 -17.73 -5.37 -46.90
N GLY A 26 -17.57 -5.08 -45.60
CA GLY A 26 -17.36 -3.74 -45.06
C GLY A 26 -15.95 -3.57 -44.49
N GLY A 27 -14.99 -3.19 -45.34
CA GLY A 27 -13.63 -2.87 -44.92
C GLY A 27 -13.59 -1.80 -43.82
N GLY A 28 -12.82 -2.06 -42.77
CA GLY A 28 -12.21 -1.04 -41.91
C GLY A 28 -13.09 -0.44 -40.81
N VAL A 29 -12.65 -0.66 -39.57
CA VAL A 29 -12.84 0.19 -38.38
C VAL A 29 -14.25 0.27 -37.80
N ARG A 30 -14.44 -0.40 -36.66
CA ARG A 30 -14.99 0.23 -35.44
C ARG A 30 -14.31 -0.35 -34.20
N ASP A 31 -13.07 0.10 -33.98
CA ASP A 31 -12.69 0.53 -32.64
C ASP A 31 -13.79 1.49 -32.16
N ALA A 32 -14.61 1.04 -31.22
CA ALA A 32 -15.43 1.92 -30.40
C ALA A 32 -14.58 2.48 -29.24
N ALA A 33 -13.35 2.90 -29.56
CA ALA A 33 -12.59 3.82 -28.75
C ALA A 33 -13.07 5.21 -29.18
N ALA A 34 -13.88 5.82 -28.33
CA ALA A 34 -14.32 7.19 -28.51
C ALA A 34 -13.09 8.11 -28.54
N GLU A 35 -12.70 8.55 -29.73
CA GLU A 35 -11.92 9.77 -29.88
C GLU A 35 -12.82 10.95 -29.52
N GLY A 36 -12.38 11.69 -28.51
CA GLY A 36 -13.00 12.91 -28.04
C GLY A 36 -11.94 13.79 -27.39
N GLU A 37 -11.29 14.56 -28.24
CA GLU A 37 -10.80 15.92 -27.97
C GLU A 37 -9.48 16.06 -27.21
N GLY A 38 -8.53 16.69 -27.91
CA GLY A 38 -7.22 17.00 -27.41
C GLY A 38 -7.26 17.87 -26.17
N ASN A 39 -6.67 17.35 -25.11
CA ASN A 39 -5.84 18.11 -24.20
C ASN A 39 -4.73 17.14 -23.81
N GLU A 40 -3.48 17.60 -23.88
CA GLU A 40 -2.32 16.97 -23.25
C GLU A 40 -2.51 17.02 -21.71
N LYS A 41 -3.59 16.40 -21.21
CA LYS A 41 -3.70 16.06 -19.81
C LYS A 41 -2.59 15.05 -19.58
N THR A 42 -1.60 15.47 -18.82
CA THR A 42 -0.48 14.60 -18.46
C THR A 42 -1.03 13.28 -17.92
N GLU A 43 -0.31 12.18 -18.14
CA GLU A 43 -0.74 10.84 -17.69
C GLU A 43 -1.11 10.83 -16.20
N GLU A 44 -0.49 11.72 -15.42
CA GLU A 44 -0.79 12.00 -14.02
C GLU A 44 -2.19 12.58 -13.77
N GLU A 45 -2.65 13.52 -14.60
CA GLU A 45 -4.00 14.10 -14.51
C GLU A 45 -5.07 13.08 -14.86
N LEU A 46 -4.80 12.24 -15.87
CA LEU A 46 -5.68 11.13 -16.23
C LEU A 46 -5.76 10.10 -15.10
N ALA A 47 -4.63 9.78 -14.45
CA ALA A 47 -4.59 8.88 -13.29
C ALA A 47 -5.41 9.43 -12.12
N ARG A 48 -5.31 10.73 -11.84
CA ARG A 48 -6.09 11.40 -10.78
C ARG A 48 -7.59 11.38 -11.08
N GLU A 49 -7.99 11.64 -12.32
CA GLU A 49 -9.40 11.60 -12.74
C GLU A 49 -9.98 10.18 -12.60
N MET A 50 -9.21 9.16 -12.97
CA MET A 50 -9.62 7.75 -12.84
C MET A 50 -9.67 7.28 -11.38
N LEU A 51 -8.79 7.78 -10.52
CA LEU A 51 -8.84 7.55 -9.07
C LEU A 51 -10.08 8.20 -8.44
N GLN A 52 -10.45 9.42 -8.86
CA GLN A 52 -11.69 10.09 -8.43
C GLN A 52 -12.94 9.32 -8.88
N LYS A 53 -12.90 8.69 -10.06
CA LYS A 53 -13.92 7.76 -10.55
C LYS A 53 -13.93 6.40 -9.81
N GLY A 54 -13.10 6.23 -8.78
CA GLY A 54 -13.06 5.03 -7.93
C GLY A 54 -12.33 3.83 -8.54
N LYS A 55 -11.56 4.02 -9.62
CA LYS A 55 -10.72 2.96 -10.18
C LYS A 55 -9.44 2.79 -9.35
N LYS A 56 -8.98 1.54 -9.19
CA LYS A 56 -7.80 1.21 -8.37
C LYS A 56 -6.59 1.10 -9.29
N LEU A 57 -5.92 2.21 -9.57
CA LEU A 57 -4.78 2.25 -10.49
C LEU A 57 -3.43 1.96 -9.80
N THR A 58 -2.48 1.42 -10.56
CA THR A 58 -1.06 1.23 -10.23
C THR A 58 -0.20 1.53 -11.44
N ILE A 59 1.03 2.01 -11.22
CA ILE A 59 2.03 2.22 -12.27
C ILE A 59 2.96 1.00 -12.29
N ASN A 60 3.16 0.40 -13.46
CA ASN A 60 4.09 -0.72 -13.66
C ASN A 60 5.54 -0.23 -13.86
N GLU A 61 6.50 -1.16 -13.89
CA GLU A 61 7.93 -0.86 -14.11
C GLU A 61 8.20 -0.18 -15.46
N ASP A 62 7.35 -0.45 -16.47
CA ASP A 62 7.38 0.20 -17.79
C ASP A 62 6.72 1.59 -17.81
N GLY A 63 6.33 2.13 -16.66
CA GLY A 63 5.67 3.43 -16.52
C GLY A 63 4.18 3.46 -16.91
N GLN A 64 3.61 2.32 -17.32
CA GLN A 64 2.22 2.24 -17.76
C GLN A 64 1.23 2.22 -16.57
N ILE A 65 0.14 2.98 -16.68
CA ILE A 65 -0.95 3.00 -15.70
C ILE A 65 -1.90 1.82 -15.96
N VAL A 66 -2.04 0.91 -15.00
CA VAL A 66 -2.88 -0.29 -15.10
C VAL A 66 -3.83 -0.38 -13.90
N ASP A 67 -5.09 -0.81 -14.10
CA ASP A 67 -6.01 -1.11 -12.99
C ASP A 67 -5.60 -2.43 -12.32
N LYS A 68 -5.52 -2.42 -10.98
CA LYS A 68 -5.23 -3.61 -10.17
C LYS A 68 -6.15 -4.78 -10.51
N ARG A 69 -7.41 -4.52 -10.90
CA ARG A 69 -8.35 -5.58 -11.29
C ARG A 69 -7.96 -6.26 -12.58
N GLU A 70 -7.46 -5.51 -13.56
CA GLU A 70 -7.02 -6.08 -14.85
C GLU A 70 -5.77 -6.94 -14.65
N LEU A 71 -4.85 -6.51 -13.79
CA LEU A 71 -3.69 -7.33 -13.37
C LEU A 71 -4.12 -8.65 -12.70
N LEU A 72 -5.21 -8.64 -11.94
CA LEU A 72 -5.74 -9.84 -11.28
C LEU A 72 -6.60 -10.71 -12.22
N GLN A 73 -7.25 -10.09 -13.22
CA GLN A 73 -8.08 -10.79 -14.21
C GLN A 73 -7.26 -11.49 -15.29
N GLY A 74 -6.05 -11.02 -15.59
CA GLY A 74 -5.11 -11.65 -16.54
C GLY A 74 -4.77 -13.11 -16.23
N GLY A 75 -5.22 -13.62 -15.09
CA GLY A 75 -5.01 -14.98 -14.63
C GLY A 75 -3.59 -15.12 -14.08
N LEU A 76 -3.44 -15.98 -13.08
CA LEU A 76 -2.11 -16.38 -12.64
C LEU A 76 -1.39 -17.00 -13.86
N ASN A 77 -0.12 -16.63 -14.10
CA ASN A 77 0.75 -17.16 -15.15
C ASN A 77 1.08 -18.65 -14.92
N VAL A 78 0.06 -19.47 -14.83
CA VAL A 78 0.17 -20.90 -14.65
C VAL A 78 0.23 -21.54 -16.03
N GLY A 79 1.24 -22.37 -16.26
CA GLY A 79 1.35 -23.16 -17.49
C GLY A 79 0.08 -24.00 -17.73
N ALA A 80 -0.19 -24.37 -18.98
CA ALA A 80 -1.44 -25.00 -19.41
C ALA A 80 -1.95 -26.14 -18.50
N LYS A 81 -1.03 -26.95 -17.95
CA LYS A 81 -1.35 -28.03 -17.00
C LYS A 81 -2.03 -27.55 -15.71
N LYS A 82 -1.57 -26.43 -15.17
CA LYS A 82 -2.07 -25.85 -13.90
C LYS A 82 -3.34 -24.99 -14.11
N LYS A 83 -3.62 -24.53 -15.34
CA LYS A 83 -4.92 -23.88 -15.67
C LYS A 83 -6.08 -24.86 -15.54
N ALA A 84 -5.88 -26.10 -15.99
CA ALA A 84 -6.88 -27.17 -15.88
C ALA A 84 -7.17 -27.54 -14.41
N GLU A 85 -6.16 -27.56 -13.56
CA GLU A 85 -6.33 -27.79 -12.12
C GLU A 85 -7.10 -26.64 -11.46
N ALA A 86 -6.78 -25.38 -11.77
CA ALA A 86 -7.50 -24.22 -11.24
C ALA A 86 -8.99 -24.19 -11.66
N LEU A 87 -9.30 -24.55 -12.91
CA LEU A 87 -10.69 -24.69 -13.38
C LEU A 87 -11.43 -25.81 -12.66
N ARG A 88 -10.76 -26.94 -12.41
CA ARG A 88 -11.32 -28.07 -11.65
C ARG A 88 -11.53 -27.76 -10.17
N GLU A 89 -10.68 -26.93 -9.58
CA GLU A 89 -10.90 -26.43 -8.21
C GLU A 89 -12.06 -25.44 -8.16
N LYS A 90 -12.17 -24.52 -9.12
CA LYS A 90 -13.30 -23.59 -9.21
C LYS A 90 -14.63 -24.31 -9.37
N SER A 91 -14.68 -25.39 -10.17
CA SER A 91 -15.89 -26.21 -10.31
C SER A 91 -16.21 -27.01 -9.04
N ARG A 92 -15.20 -27.50 -8.31
CA ARG A 92 -15.39 -28.16 -7.00
C ARG A 92 -15.91 -27.20 -5.93
N LEU A 93 -15.42 -25.97 -5.90
CA LEU A 93 -15.88 -24.93 -4.98
C LEU A 93 -17.33 -24.49 -5.29
N ALA A 94 -17.69 -24.41 -6.58
CA ALA A 94 -19.05 -24.12 -7.01
C ALA A 94 -20.02 -25.28 -6.69
N ALA A 95 -19.59 -26.53 -6.85
CA ALA A 95 -20.39 -27.71 -6.51
C ALA A 95 -20.51 -27.96 -4.99
N GLY A 96 -19.56 -27.46 -4.18
CA GLY A 96 -19.53 -27.64 -2.73
C GLY A 96 -20.40 -26.67 -1.92
N GLN A 97 -21.15 -25.76 -2.54
CA GLN A 97 -22.05 -24.84 -1.81
C GLN A 97 -23.40 -25.45 -1.42
N GLY A 98 -23.76 -26.62 -1.94
CA GLY A 98 -25.08 -27.25 -1.73
C GLY A 98 -25.22 -28.16 -0.52
N ASP A 99 -24.13 -28.56 0.15
CA ASP A 99 -24.20 -29.57 1.22
C ASP A 99 -23.34 -29.19 2.42
N LYS A 100 -23.80 -28.20 3.18
CA LYS A 100 -23.37 -28.00 4.56
C LYS A 100 -24.42 -28.64 5.47
N GLN A 101 -24.62 -29.94 5.31
CA GLN A 101 -25.20 -30.76 6.37
C GLN A 101 -24.43 -30.52 7.67
N GLN A 102 -25.18 -30.11 8.68
CA GLN A 102 -24.70 -29.85 10.01
C GLN A 102 -24.15 -31.13 10.64
N SER A 103 -22.85 -31.40 10.49
CA SER A 103 -22.18 -32.34 11.37
C SER A 103 -22.00 -31.67 12.74
N LYS A 104 -23.05 -31.71 13.56
CA LYS A 104 -22.99 -31.47 15.01
C LYS A 104 -22.21 -32.62 15.67
N GLY A 105 -20.92 -32.70 15.40
CA GLY A 105 -19.97 -33.56 16.09
C GLY A 105 -19.19 -32.74 17.11
N VAL A 106 -19.41 -33.04 18.38
CA VAL A 106 -18.79 -32.43 19.56
C VAL A 106 -17.28 -32.74 19.58
N TRP A 107 -16.48 -31.95 18.85
CA TRP A 107 -15.01 -31.86 19.00
C TRP A 107 -14.68 -30.58 19.77
N VAL A 108 -15.09 -30.53 21.04
CA VAL A 108 -14.98 -29.32 21.87
C VAL A 108 -13.52 -29.02 22.25
N GLY A 109 -12.69 -30.04 22.46
CA GLY A 109 -11.28 -29.86 22.85
C GLY A 109 -10.35 -29.37 21.73
N GLY A 110 -10.54 -29.84 20.49
CA GLY A 110 -9.66 -29.46 19.37
C GLY A 110 -9.81 -27.98 18.97
N LYS A 111 -11.03 -27.44 19.01
CA LYS A 111 -11.28 -26.03 18.70
C LYS A 111 -10.76 -25.10 19.80
N GLN A 112 -10.89 -25.48 21.06
CA GLN A 112 -10.33 -24.72 22.18
C GLN A 112 -8.80 -24.71 22.12
N ALA A 113 -8.16 -25.87 21.94
CA ALA A 113 -6.69 -25.93 21.80
C ALA A 113 -6.15 -25.16 20.58
N MET A 114 -6.90 -25.12 19.47
CA MET A 114 -6.54 -24.28 18.32
C MET A 114 -6.64 -22.79 18.62
N ARG A 115 -7.70 -22.36 19.33
CA ARG A 115 -7.83 -20.97 19.77
C ARG A 115 -6.74 -20.59 20.76
N GLU A 116 -6.47 -21.42 21.76
CA GLU A 116 -5.39 -21.16 22.74
C GLU A 116 -4.03 -20.98 22.06
N ARG A 117 -3.70 -21.80 21.06
CA ARG A 117 -2.47 -21.64 20.26
C ARG A 117 -2.45 -20.33 19.48
N GLN A 118 -3.57 -19.95 18.87
CA GLN A 118 -3.69 -18.69 18.12
C GLN A 118 -3.61 -17.48 19.05
N THR A 119 -4.31 -17.53 20.19
CA THR A 119 -4.26 -16.49 21.22
C THR A 119 -2.85 -16.33 21.76
N ARG A 120 -2.16 -17.42 22.12
CA ARG A 120 -0.78 -17.38 22.61
C ARG A 120 0.19 -16.82 21.57
N MET A 121 -0.01 -17.12 20.28
CA MET A 121 0.79 -16.55 19.19
C MET A 121 0.59 -15.03 19.10
N LEU A 122 -0.66 -14.56 19.17
CA LEU A 122 -0.97 -13.13 19.11
C LEU A 122 -0.49 -12.39 20.36
N GLU A 123 -0.64 -12.99 21.54
CA GLU A 123 -0.11 -12.47 22.79
C GLU A 123 1.42 -12.31 22.72
N ALA A 124 2.13 -13.32 22.24
CA ALA A 124 3.59 -13.24 22.08
C ALA A 124 4.02 -12.13 21.09
N GLN A 125 3.31 -11.97 19.97
CA GLN A 125 3.58 -10.88 19.02
C GLN A 125 3.30 -9.49 19.64
N LEU A 126 2.21 -9.38 20.40
CA LEU A 126 1.86 -8.14 21.10
C LEU A 126 2.92 -7.82 22.16
N GLU A 127 3.32 -8.78 22.98
CA GLU A 127 4.38 -8.62 23.98
C GLU A 127 5.72 -8.22 23.35
N GLU A 128 6.11 -8.82 22.23
CA GLU A 128 7.34 -8.44 21.52
C GLU A 128 7.25 -7.00 20.99
N SER A 129 6.11 -6.62 20.41
CA SER A 129 5.91 -5.25 19.90
C SER A 129 5.94 -4.21 21.02
N LEU A 130 5.32 -4.51 22.17
CA LEU A 130 5.32 -3.64 23.34
C LEU A 130 6.71 -3.54 23.97
N LYS A 131 7.46 -4.65 24.01
CA LYS A 131 8.84 -4.65 24.50
C LYS A 131 9.74 -3.80 23.61
N ARG A 132 9.66 -3.98 22.28
CA ARG A 132 10.42 -3.18 21.31
C ARG A 132 10.09 -1.69 21.44
N ALA A 133 8.80 -1.33 21.53
CA ALA A 133 8.38 0.06 21.72
C ALA A 133 8.93 0.68 23.02
N ARG A 134 8.94 -0.08 24.13
CA ARG A 134 9.51 0.39 25.40
C ARG A 134 11.03 0.59 25.30
N GLU A 135 11.74 -0.34 24.67
CA GLU A 135 13.18 -0.23 24.46
C GLU A 135 13.53 0.99 23.60
N GLU A 136 12.79 1.23 22.53
CA GLU A 136 12.92 2.42 21.68
C GLU A 136 12.69 3.72 22.47
N GLU A 137 11.62 3.80 23.26
CA GLU A 137 11.36 4.97 24.12
C GLU A 137 12.48 5.21 25.14
N GLU A 138 13.01 4.14 25.76
CA GLU A 138 14.12 4.26 26.70
C GLU A 138 15.41 4.73 26.02
N GLU A 139 15.70 4.23 24.82
CA GLU A 139 16.83 4.71 24.02
C GLU A 139 16.66 6.17 23.60
N GLU A 140 15.46 6.57 23.20
CA GLU A 140 15.16 7.97 22.87
C GLU A 140 15.33 8.87 24.09
N LYS A 141 14.83 8.47 25.27
CA LYS A 141 15.05 9.19 26.52
C LYS A 141 16.54 9.31 26.84
N LYS A 142 17.31 8.23 26.72
CA LYS A 142 18.77 8.25 26.89
C LYS A 142 19.46 9.19 25.88
N LYS A 143 19.05 9.19 24.61
CA LYS A 143 19.56 10.09 23.58
C LYS A 143 19.25 11.55 23.92
N ILE A 144 18.02 11.86 24.32
CA ILE A 144 17.60 13.20 24.74
C ILE A 144 18.40 13.63 25.97
N GLU A 145 18.58 12.76 26.96
CA GLU A 145 19.40 13.06 28.15
C GLU A 145 20.86 13.31 27.80
N LEU A 146 21.48 12.51 26.93
CA LEU A 146 22.86 12.71 26.49
C LEU A 146 23.00 14.03 25.72
N VAL A 147 22.04 14.34 24.85
CA VAL A 147 22.00 15.61 24.12
C VAL A 147 21.80 16.78 25.09
N ALA A 148 20.92 16.65 26.08
CA ALA A 148 20.70 17.67 27.11
C ALA A 148 21.94 17.87 28.00
N LYS A 149 22.64 16.79 28.37
CA LYS A 149 23.88 16.83 29.17
C LYS A 149 25.07 17.39 28.39
N SER A 150 25.15 17.16 27.07
CA SER A 150 26.26 17.62 26.22
C SER A 150 26.06 19.04 25.69
N ARG A 151 24.82 19.51 25.55
CA ARG A 151 24.53 20.88 25.15
C ARG A 151 24.77 21.82 26.33
N LYS A 152 25.55 22.88 26.08
CA LYS A 152 25.74 23.97 27.04
C LYS A 152 24.38 24.61 27.32
N THR A 153 24.03 24.74 28.59
CA THR A 153 22.76 25.38 28.96
C THR A 153 22.85 26.89 28.74
N GLU A 154 21.72 27.57 28.62
CA GLU A 154 21.69 29.04 28.49
C GLU A 154 22.36 29.73 29.69
N ALA A 155 22.23 29.14 30.89
CA ALA A 155 22.91 29.60 32.11
C ALA A 155 24.43 29.48 32.04
N ASP A 156 24.96 28.40 31.43
CA ASP A 156 26.41 28.27 31.21
C ASP A 156 26.92 29.33 30.23
N ILE A 157 26.13 29.64 29.20
CA ILE A 157 26.46 30.66 28.20
C ILE A 157 26.44 32.06 28.82
N SER A 158 25.43 32.40 29.62
CA SER A 158 25.37 33.70 30.31
C SER A 158 26.50 33.84 31.32
N SER A 159 26.77 32.82 32.14
CA SER A 159 27.89 32.82 33.09
C SER A 159 29.24 32.98 32.39
N ALA A 160 29.46 32.32 31.25
CA ALA A 160 30.69 32.48 30.48
C ALA A 160 30.84 33.91 29.91
N LYS A 161 29.74 34.49 29.42
CA LYS A 161 29.70 35.88 28.93
C LYS A 161 30.00 36.88 30.06
N GLU A 162 29.40 36.70 31.23
CA GLU A 162 29.64 37.56 32.40
C GLU A 162 31.09 37.51 32.86
N ARG A 163 31.69 36.31 32.96
CA ARG A 163 33.11 36.15 33.30
C ARG A 163 34.01 36.80 32.26
N TYR A 164 33.68 36.68 30.98
CA TYR A 164 34.43 37.34 29.91
C TYR A 164 34.36 38.87 30.05
N LEU A 165 33.17 39.43 30.27
CA LEU A 165 33.00 40.87 30.46
C LEU A 165 33.70 41.37 31.72
N ALA A 166 33.64 40.63 32.83
CA ALA A 166 34.35 40.95 34.06
C ALA A 166 35.87 40.97 33.85
N ARG A 167 36.43 39.94 33.20
CA ARG A 167 37.86 39.90 32.84
C ARG A 167 38.25 41.05 31.92
N LYS A 168 37.40 41.42 30.97
CA LYS A 168 37.67 42.53 30.05
C LYS A 168 37.69 43.87 30.80
N ARG A 169 36.70 44.13 31.66
CA ARG A 169 36.65 45.34 32.49
C ARG A 169 37.87 45.44 33.41
N ALA A 170 38.21 44.35 34.11
CA ALA A 170 39.38 44.30 34.97
C ALA A 170 40.69 44.56 34.20
N ALA A 171 40.82 44.04 32.97
CA ALA A 171 41.98 44.31 32.13
C ALA A 171 42.05 45.77 31.64
N GLU A 172 40.91 46.41 31.37
CA GLU A 172 40.85 47.83 31.03
C GLU A 172 41.17 48.73 32.23
N GLU A 173 40.65 48.40 33.42
CA GLU A 173 40.97 49.09 34.66
C GLU A 173 42.44 48.91 35.05
N ALA A 174 43.00 47.70 34.92
CA ALA A 174 44.42 47.46 35.16
C ALA A 174 45.32 48.21 34.16
N LYS A 175 44.90 48.34 32.88
CA LYS A 175 45.62 49.17 31.91
C LYS A 175 45.53 50.66 32.24
N LYS A 176 44.37 51.12 32.70
CA LYS A 176 44.19 52.51 33.15
C LYS A 176 45.02 52.80 34.39
N ASN A 177 44.98 51.93 35.39
CA ASN A 177 45.72 52.10 36.64
C ASN A 177 47.24 51.91 36.43
N GLY A 178 47.65 50.94 35.60
CA GLY A 178 49.05 50.71 35.24
C GLY A 178 49.66 51.80 34.35
N ALA A 179 48.83 52.58 33.64
CA ALA A 179 49.29 53.78 32.92
C ALA A 179 49.44 55.01 33.85
N VAL A 180 48.89 54.95 35.07
CA VAL A 180 48.99 56.02 36.09
C VAL A 180 50.17 55.78 37.05
N ASP A 181 50.68 54.54 37.12
CA ASP A 181 51.78 54.11 38.01
C ASP A 181 53.14 53.90 37.29
N ALA A 182 53.26 54.28 36.02
CA ALA A 182 54.55 54.28 35.30
C ALA A 182 55.28 55.64 35.53
N PRO A 183 56.55 55.64 36.00
CA PRO A 183 57.30 56.85 36.36
C PRO A 183 57.68 57.75 35.19
#